data_AF-A0AA38WG13-F1
#
_entry.id   AF-A0AA38WG13-F1
#
_cell.length_a   1.000
_cell.length_b   1.000
_cell.length_c   1.000
_cell.angle_alpha   90.00
_cell.angle_beta   90.00
_cell.angle_gamma   90.00
#
_symmetry.space_group_name_H-M   'P 1'
#
loop_
_entity.id
_entity.type
_entity.pdbx_description
1 polymer ?
#
loop_
_entity_poly.entity_id
_entity_poly.type
_entity_poly.pdbx_seq_one_letter_code
_entity_poly.pdbx_strand_id
1 'polypeptide(L)'
;MAKLNMNLILLIGIVVASMEFQGSKAQNTHIVGDGFGWAVPQNDGFYAKWASQQTFHVNDVLLFNFATGLHTVAEVTKEAYNKCDGQNPISLATTGPAKLTINTPGDHFYICTIEESKADNSDQVQGSKAQNTHIVGDGFGWAVPQNDGFYAKWASQQTFHVNDVLLFNFATGLHTVAEVTKEAYNNCDGQNPILLATTGPAKLTINTPGDHFYICTIGPHCNFFLKLAIKVVG
;
A
#
# COMPACT_ATOMS: atom_id res chain seq x y z
N MET A 1 56.52 71.64 -3.87
CA MET A 1 55.45 71.56 -4.89
C MET A 1 55.50 70.19 -5.55
N ALA A 2 54.57 69.30 -5.21
CA ALA A 2 54.16 68.18 -6.06
C ALA A 2 52.69 67.89 -5.70
N LYS A 3 51.83 68.00 -6.70
CA LYS A 3 50.36 67.92 -6.63
C LYS A 3 49.90 66.46 -6.65
N LEU A 4 48.71 66.24 -6.08
CA LEU A 4 47.86 65.04 -6.06
C LEU A 4 47.94 64.15 -7.33
N ASN A 5 47.69 62.85 -7.14
CA ASN A 5 46.65 62.11 -7.87
C ASN A 5 46.32 60.81 -7.12
N MET A 6 45.36 60.86 -6.20
CA MET A 6 44.80 59.68 -5.55
C MET A 6 43.59 59.23 -6.37
N ASN A 7 43.77 58.17 -7.17
CA ASN A 7 42.71 57.57 -7.97
C ASN A 7 41.64 56.98 -7.04
N LEU A 8 40.49 57.64 -6.99
CA LEU A 8 39.26 57.14 -6.40
C LEU A 8 38.70 56.03 -7.30
N ILE A 9 39.08 54.78 -7.06
CA ILE A 9 38.43 53.63 -7.69
C ILE A 9 37.16 53.35 -6.90
N LEU A 10 36.04 53.76 -7.49
CA LEU A 10 34.69 53.50 -7.02
C LEU A 10 34.41 51.98 -7.13
N LEU A 11 34.52 51.24 -6.03
CA LEU A 11 34.05 49.86 -5.95
C LEU A 11 32.52 49.86 -5.92
N ILE A 12 31.88 49.74 -7.09
CA ILE A 12 30.46 49.42 -7.20
C ILE A 12 30.31 47.95 -6.77
N GLY A 13 29.96 47.74 -5.50
CA GLY A 13 29.54 46.44 -5.01
C GLY A 13 28.24 46.03 -5.69
N ILE A 14 28.30 45.15 -6.68
CA ILE A 14 27.11 44.50 -7.24
C ILE A 14 26.60 43.54 -6.17
N VAL A 15 25.57 43.97 -5.44
CA VAL A 15 24.75 43.08 -4.62
C VAL A 15 23.94 42.24 -5.60
N VAL A 16 24.44 41.05 -5.94
CA VAL A 16 23.61 40.03 -6.56
C VAL A 16 22.68 39.54 -5.45
N ALA A 17 21.51 40.16 -5.35
CA ALA A 17 20.41 39.59 -4.58
C ALA A 17 20.03 38.29 -5.29
N SER A 18 20.56 37.17 -4.80
CA SER A 18 20.14 35.84 -5.19
C SER A 18 18.68 35.71 -4.80
N MET A 19 17.80 35.96 -5.77
CA MET A 19 16.40 35.56 -5.68
C MET A 19 16.42 34.04 -5.59
N GLU A 20 16.32 33.54 -4.37
CA GLU A 20 16.05 32.13 -4.11
C GLU A 20 14.70 31.83 -4.76
N PHE A 21 14.76 31.18 -5.92
CA PHE A 21 13.59 30.60 -6.55
C PHE A 21 13.10 29.50 -5.60
N GLN A 22 12.15 29.84 -4.74
CA GLN A 22 11.41 28.87 -3.94
C GLN A 22 10.53 28.06 -4.90
N GLY A 23 11.17 27.13 -5.60
CA GLY A 23 10.47 26.09 -6.32
C GLY A 23 9.64 25.33 -5.29
N SER A 24 8.31 25.38 -5.43
CA SER A 24 7.38 24.50 -4.75
C SER A 24 7.87 23.07 -4.96
N LYS A 25 8.54 22.48 -3.96
CA LYS A 25 8.92 21.07 -4.03
C LYS A 25 7.65 20.26 -4.19
N ALA A 26 7.55 19.50 -5.27
CA ALA A 26 6.47 18.56 -5.46
C ALA A 26 6.48 17.58 -4.27
N GLN A 27 5.34 17.46 -3.60
CA GLN A 27 5.14 16.51 -2.52
C GLN A 27 5.31 15.09 -3.07
N ASN A 28 6.36 14.38 -2.66
CA ASN A 28 6.56 13.01 -3.09
C ASN A 28 5.65 12.08 -2.27
N THR A 29 5.11 11.02 -2.89
CA THR A 29 4.31 10.01 -2.19
C THR A 29 5.05 8.68 -2.21
N HIS A 30 5.37 8.15 -1.03
CA HIS A 30 5.95 6.83 -0.84
C HIS A 30 4.85 5.84 -0.48
N ILE A 31 4.72 4.77 -1.27
CA ILE A 31 3.78 3.68 -0.99
C ILE A 31 4.44 2.73 -0.01
N VAL A 32 3.97 2.69 1.23
CA VAL A 32 4.57 1.86 2.27
C VAL A 32 4.42 0.39 1.92
N GLY A 33 5.56 -0.32 1.83
CA GLY A 33 5.61 -1.73 1.43
C GLY A 33 5.41 -1.98 -0.08
N ASP A 34 5.41 -0.94 -0.92
CA ASP A 34 5.20 -1.03 -2.36
C ASP A 34 3.93 -1.84 -2.73
N GLY A 35 4.08 -2.91 -3.52
CA GLY A 35 2.97 -3.79 -3.91
C GLY A 35 2.40 -4.63 -2.77
N PHE A 36 3.18 -4.87 -1.71
CA PHE A 36 2.72 -5.61 -0.52
C PHE A 36 1.71 -4.77 0.29
N GLY A 37 1.94 -3.45 0.41
CA GLY A 37 1.10 -2.53 1.18
C GLY A 37 1.39 -2.53 2.68
N TRP A 38 0.37 -2.23 3.50
CA TRP A 38 0.46 -2.24 4.97
C TRP A 38 -0.31 -3.44 5.54
N ALA A 39 0.42 -4.52 5.82
CA ALA A 39 -0.05 -5.78 6.42
C ALA A 39 1.05 -6.45 7.27
N VAL A 40 0.78 -7.60 7.89
CA VAL A 40 1.78 -8.34 8.68
C VAL A 40 2.70 -9.14 7.74
N PRO A 41 4.01 -8.82 7.63
CA PRO A 41 4.93 -9.53 6.75
C PRO A 41 5.37 -10.87 7.35
N GLN A 42 5.61 -11.88 6.50
CA GLN A 42 6.15 -13.18 6.94
C GLN A 42 7.62 -13.12 7.38
N ASN A 43 8.35 -12.07 6.96
CA ASN A 43 9.76 -11.89 7.26
C ASN A 43 9.97 -10.67 8.13
N ASP A 44 10.69 -10.85 9.23
CA ASP A 44 11.15 -9.76 10.09
C ASP A 44 11.96 -8.74 9.27
N GLY A 45 11.74 -7.46 9.56
CA GLY A 45 12.47 -6.36 8.92
C GLY A 45 12.03 -5.99 7.50
N PHE A 46 10.93 -6.55 6.98
CA PHE A 46 10.38 -6.17 5.66
C PHE A 46 10.25 -4.65 5.48
N TYR A 47 9.57 -3.96 6.40
CA TYR A 47 9.41 -2.50 6.32
C TYR A 47 10.70 -1.72 6.53
N ALA A 48 11.61 -2.22 7.36
CA ALA A 48 12.91 -1.59 7.57
C ALA A 48 13.76 -1.65 6.28
N LYS A 49 13.73 -2.79 5.58
CA LYS A 49 14.38 -2.94 4.27
C LYS A 49 13.74 -2.03 3.24
N TRP A 50 12.42 -2.00 3.14
CA TRP A 50 11.70 -1.08 2.25
C TRP A 50 12.09 0.37 2.52
N ALA A 51 12.05 0.81 3.79
CA ALA A 51 12.38 2.18 4.18
C ALA A 51 13.83 2.55 3.86
N SER A 52 14.78 1.61 3.98
CA SER A 52 16.20 1.83 3.64
C SER A 52 16.46 2.12 2.15
N GLN A 53 15.49 1.83 1.28
CA GLN A 53 15.57 2.09 -0.16
C GLN A 53 14.97 3.43 -0.55
N GLN A 54 14.40 4.16 0.42
CA GLN A 54 13.72 5.43 0.21
C GLN A 54 14.58 6.60 0.69
N THR A 55 14.36 7.76 0.09
CA THR A 55 14.83 9.06 0.60
C THR A 55 13.62 9.89 0.96
N PHE A 56 13.42 10.15 2.25
CA PHE A 56 12.29 10.91 2.78
C PHE A 56 12.67 12.37 3.02
N HIS A 57 11.74 13.28 2.71
CA HIS A 57 11.82 14.69 3.00
C HIS A 57 10.61 15.16 3.78
N VAL A 58 10.76 16.27 4.50
CA VAL A 58 9.61 16.98 5.08
C VAL A 58 8.64 17.36 3.95
N ASN A 59 7.35 17.19 4.24
CA ASN A 59 6.19 17.29 3.36
C ASN A 59 5.95 16.10 2.42
N ASP A 60 6.80 15.07 2.41
CA ASP A 60 6.48 13.83 1.70
C ASP A 60 5.28 13.11 2.35
N VAL A 61 4.55 12.32 1.57
CA VAL A 61 3.39 11.54 2.00
C VAL A 61 3.76 10.08 2.07
N LEU A 62 3.45 9.44 3.18
CA LEU A 62 3.39 8.00 3.32
C LEU A 62 1.97 7.53 3.02
N LEU A 63 1.80 6.74 1.96
CA LEU A 63 0.55 6.08 1.61
C LEU A 63 0.57 4.64 2.13
N PHE A 64 -0.22 4.38 3.16
CA PHE A 64 -0.42 3.05 3.73
C PHE A 64 -1.66 2.42 3.11
N ASN A 65 -1.46 1.41 2.28
CA ASN A 65 -2.54 0.67 1.64
C ASN A 65 -2.95 -0.50 2.54
N PHE A 66 -4.10 -0.38 3.21
CA PHE A 66 -4.70 -1.45 3.99
C PHE A 66 -6.22 -1.39 3.93
N ALA A 67 -6.85 -2.52 4.21
CA ALA A 67 -8.29 -2.61 4.36
C ALA A 67 -8.74 -2.06 5.72
N THR A 68 -9.66 -1.09 5.71
CA THR A 68 -10.36 -0.65 6.94
C THR A 68 -10.90 -1.86 7.71
N GLY A 69 -10.64 -1.88 9.02
CA GLY A 69 -11.02 -2.94 9.95
C GLY A 69 -10.00 -4.07 10.11
N LEU A 70 -8.98 -4.16 9.24
CA LEU A 70 -7.92 -5.19 9.36
C LEU A 70 -6.62 -4.62 9.93
N HIS A 71 -6.28 -3.38 9.55
CA HIS A 71 -5.10 -2.70 10.06
C HIS A 71 -5.44 -1.26 10.43
N THR A 72 -4.55 -0.67 11.22
CA THR A 72 -4.50 0.77 11.50
C THR A 72 -3.08 1.25 11.26
N VAL A 73 -2.90 2.56 11.22
CA VAL A 73 -1.57 3.18 11.19
C VAL A 73 -1.51 4.17 12.33
N ALA A 74 -0.73 3.85 13.35
CA ALA A 74 -0.41 4.76 14.43
C ALA A 74 1.01 5.25 14.29
N GLU A 75 1.20 6.56 14.26
CA GLU A 75 2.52 7.15 14.51
C GLU A 75 2.79 7.15 16.02
N VAL A 76 3.97 6.70 16.43
CA VAL A 76 4.32 6.50 17.84
C VAL A 76 5.73 6.99 18.13
N THR A 77 6.05 7.13 19.42
CA THR A 77 7.43 7.42 19.84
C THR A 77 8.34 6.22 19.57
N LYS A 78 9.66 6.45 19.51
CA LYS A 78 10.66 5.36 19.42
C LYS A 78 10.53 4.33 20.55
N GLU A 79 10.22 4.79 21.75
CA GLU A 79 10.02 3.92 22.91
C GLU A 79 8.80 3.02 22.73
N ALA A 80 7.67 3.60 22.32
CA ALA A 80 6.44 2.86 22.05
C ALA A 80 6.63 1.89 20.88
N TYR A 81 7.31 2.30 19.80
CA TYR A 81 7.66 1.43 18.68
C TYR A 81 8.46 0.20 19.12
N ASN A 82 9.51 0.39 19.93
CA ASN A 82 10.35 -0.71 20.42
C ASN A 82 9.58 -1.70 21.32
N LYS A 83 8.49 -1.26 21.93
CA LYS A 83 7.61 -2.06 22.79
C LYS A 83 6.36 -2.57 22.07
N CYS A 84 6.15 -2.18 20.80
CA CYS A 84 4.90 -2.35 20.08
C CYS A 84 3.67 -1.80 20.85
N ASP A 85 3.82 -0.66 21.53
CA ASP A 85 2.78 -0.03 22.34
C ASP A 85 1.95 0.96 21.53
N GLY A 86 0.66 0.65 21.34
CA GLY A 86 -0.31 1.46 20.61
C GLY A 86 -1.24 2.32 21.45
N GLN A 87 -1.06 2.41 22.77
CA GLN A 87 -2.05 3.05 23.65
C GLN A 87 -2.11 4.57 23.48
N ASN A 88 -0.98 5.21 23.26
CA ASN A 88 -0.86 6.67 23.20
C ASN A 88 -0.15 7.12 21.92
N PRO A 89 -0.81 7.00 20.75
CA PRO A 89 -0.20 7.36 19.48
C PRO A 89 -0.12 8.88 19.30
N ILE A 90 0.91 9.33 18.59
CA ILE A 90 1.07 10.71 18.12
C ILE A 90 -0.04 11.04 17.11
N SER A 91 -0.33 10.11 16.22
CA SER A 91 -1.45 10.18 15.27
C SER A 91 -2.00 8.78 15.00
N LEU A 92 -3.29 8.67 14.66
CA LEU A 92 -3.95 7.39 14.40
C LEU A 92 -4.89 7.48 13.19
N ALA A 93 -4.65 6.64 12.21
CA ALA A 93 -5.56 6.38 11.10
C ALA A 93 -6.20 4.99 11.27
N THR A 94 -7.53 4.96 11.36
CA THR A 94 -8.32 3.72 11.54
C THR A 94 -8.96 3.20 10.25
N THR A 95 -8.87 3.99 9.18
CA THR A 95 -9.43 3.67 7.86
C THR A 95 -8.34 3.72 6.81
N GLY A 96 -8.35 2.75 5.89
CA GLY A 96 -7.41 2.67 4.79
C GLY A 96 -8.07 2.92 3.42
N PRO A 97 -7.29 3.30 2.39
CA PRO A 97 -5.87 3.63 2.47
C PRO A 97 -5.62 4.96 3.21
N ALA A 98 -4.60 5.01 4.05
CA ALA A 98 -4.28 6.20 4.86
C ALA A 98 -3.11 6.97 4.24
N LYS A 99 -3.20 8.30 4.25
CA LYS A 99 -2.14 9.21 3.83
C LYS A 99 -1.66 10.03 5.01
N LEU A 100 -0.39 9.87 5.38
CA LEU A 100 0.24 10.63 6.46
C LEU A 100 1.36 11.49 5.88
N THR A 101 1.41 12.77 6.22
CA THR A 101 2.46 13.69 5.76
C THR A 101 3.59 13.77 6.79
N ILE A 102 4.83 13.68 6.34
CA ILE A 102 6.03 13.85 7.17
C ILE A 102 6.19 15.34 7.48
N ASN A 103 5.64 15.80 8.60
CA ASN A 103 5.59 17.24 8.91
C ASN A 103 6.85 17.78 9.59
N THR A 104 7.70 16.91 10.13
CA THR A 104 8.89 17.28 10.89
C THR A 104 10.12 16.52 10.42
N PRO A 105 11.34 17.08 10.53
CA PRO A 105 12.56 16.29 10.38
C PRO A 105 12.70 15.28 11.53
N GLY A 106 13.35 14.15 11.25
CA GLY A 106 13.72 13.15 12.26
C GLY A 106 13.17 11.76 11.96
N ASP A 107 13.34 10.85 12.93
CA ASP A 107 12.81 9.50 12.84
C ASP A 107 11.30 9.50 13.10
N HIS A 108 10.53 8.87 12.22
CA HIS A 108 9.10 8.63 12.39
C HIS A 108 8.86 7.12 12.51
N PHE A 109 8.07 6.71 13.51
CA PHE A 109 7.80 5.31 13.79
C PHE A 109 6.31 5.02 13.66
N TYR A 110 5.97 3.95 12.93
CA TYR A 110 4.59 3.58 12.66
C TYR A 110 4.34 2.14 13.07
N ILE A 111 3.20 1.88 13.72
CA ILE A 111 2.75 0.54 14.11
C ILE A 111 1.29 0.33 13.77
N CYS A 112 0.89 -0.95 13.66
CA CYS A 112 -0.52 -1.33 13.64
C CYS A 112 -0.97 -1.50 15.09
N THR A 113 -2.11 -0.92 15.45
CA THR A 113 -2.69 -0.95 16.81
C THR A 113 -3.90 -1.86 16.94
N ILE A 114 -4.34 -2.46 15.84
CA ILE A 114 -5.22 -3.63 15.93
C ILE A 114 -4.34 -4.76 16.43
N GLU A 115 -4.50 -5.12 17.70
CA GLU A 115 -4.03 -6.41 18.19
C GLU A 115 -4.80 -7.50 17.44
N GLU A 116 -4.11 -8.55 17.01
CA GLU A 116 -4.76 -9.82 16.64
C GLU A 116 -5.32 -10.48 17.91
N SER A 117 -6.28 -9.84 18.58
CA SER A 117 -6.93 -10.37 19.76
C SER A 117 -8.44 -10.22 19.65
N LYS A 118 -9.06 -11.37 19.33
CA LYS A 118 -10.45 -11.74 19.66
C LYS A 118 -11.52 -11.03 18.85
N ALA A 119 -12.05 -11.75 17.85
CA ALA A 119 -13.47 -11.68 17.55
C ALA A 119 -14.22 -11.72 18.89
N ASP A 120 -14.86 -10.60 19.22
CA ASP A 120 -15.74 -10.51 20.36
C ASP A 120 -16.83 -11.57 20.21
N ASN A 121 -16.73 -12.64 21.00
CA ASN A 121 -17.77 -13.64 21.14
C ASN A 121 -18.85 -13.12 22.10
N SER A 122 -19.42 -11.96 21.77
CA SER A 122 -20.58 -11.40 22.47
C SER A 122 -21.59 -10.75 21.53
N ASP A 123 -21.88 -11.41 20.40
CA ASP A 123 -23.25 -11.36 19.88
C ASP A 123 -23.62 -12.67 19.17
N GLN A 124 -24.30 -13.55 19.91
CA GLN A 124 -25.06 -14.64 19.33
C GLN A 124 -26.35 -14.07 18.72
N VAL A 125 -26.27 -13.65 17.46
CA VAL A 125 -27.44 -13.53 16.59
C VAL A 125 -27.27 -14.47 15.39
N GLN A 126 -27.91 -15.63 15.52
CA GLN A 126 -28.37 -16.54 14.47
C GLN A 126 -27.65 -16.52 13.10
N GLY A 127 -26.81 -17.54 12.87
CA GLY A 127 -26.89 -18.33 11.64
C GLY A 127 -26.24 -17.81 10.35
N SER A 128 -25.38 -16.80 10.35
CA SER A 128 -24.52 -16.52 9.18
C SER A 128 -23.21 -17.30 9.29
N LYS A 129 -22.89 -18.12 8.28
CA LYS A 129 -21.54 -18.67 8.05
C LYS A 129 -20.55 -17.51 8.18
N ALA A 130 -19.55 -17.62 9.06
CA ALA A 130 -18.58 -16.55 9.27
C ALA A 130 -17.96 -16.15 7.93
N GLN A 131 -18.07 -14.88 7.57
CA GLN A 131 -17.49 -14.32 6.35
C GLN A 131 -15.97 -14.23 6.55
N ASN A 132 -15.21 -15.10 5.87
CA ASN A 132 -13.75 -15.07 5.96
C ASN A 132 -13.20 -14.06 4.94
N THR A 133 -12.14 -13.35 5.32
CA THR A 133 -11.37 -12.51 4.38
C THR A 133 -10.06 -13.22 4.03
N HIS A 134 -9.85 -13.47 2.74
CA HIS A 134 -8.63 -14.06 2.20
C HIS A 134 -7.76 -12.95 1.61
N ILE A 135 -6.56 -12.76 2.17
CA ILE A 135 -5.61 -11.77 1.66
C ILE A 135 -4.85 -12.39 0.48
N VAL A 136 -5.15 -11.93 -0.73
CA VAL A 136 -4.64 -12.55 -1.96
C VAL A 136 -3.12 -12.38 -2.05
N GLY A 137 -2.40 -13.50 -2.13
CA GLY A 137 -0.94 -13.50 -2.14
C GLY A 137 -0.31 -13.25 -0.78
N ASP A 138 -1.10 -13.34 0.30
CA ASP A 138 -0.72 -13.03 1.68
C ASP A 138 -0.04 -11.66 1.75
N GLY A 139 1.27 -11.64 1.95
CA GLY A 139 2.02 -10.46 1.63
C GLY A 139 3.41 -10.83 1.16
N PHE A 140 3.89 -10.80 -0.07
CA PHE A 140 3.46 -10.52 -1.44
C PHE A 140 2.33 -9.55 -1.79
N GLY A 141 1.06 -9.88 -1.57
CA GLY A 141 -0.06 -9.08 -2.08
C GLY A 141 -0.34 -9.33 -3.57
N TRP A 142 -1.05 -8.40 -4.21
CA TRP A 142 -1.44 -8.47 -5.64
C TRP A 142 -0.45 -7.72 -6.54
N ALA A 143 0.66 -8.37 -6.85
CA ALA A 143 1.73 -7.86 -7.71
C ALA A 143 2.27 -8.94 -8.69
N VAL A 144 3.03 -8.55 -9.71
CA VAL A 144 3.62 -9.47 -10.69
C VAL A 144 4.64 -10.40 -9.99
N PRO A 145 4.41 -11.73 -9.93
CA PRO A 145 5.32 -12.66 -9.27
C PRO A 145 6.51 -13.05 -10.16
N GLN A 146 7.53 -13.67 -9.57
CA GLN A 146 8.73 -14.12 -10.31
C GLN A 146 8.50 -15.37 -11.17
N ASN A 147 7.52 -16.20 -10.81
CA ASN A 147 7.23 -17.46 -11.50
C ASN A 147 5.74 -17.65 -11.69
N ASP A 148 5.41 -18.52 -12.64
CA ASP A 148 4.07 -19.04 -12.78
C ASP A 148 3.69 -19.89 -11.56
N GLY A 149 2.41 -19.87 -11.21
CA GLY A 149 1.89 -20.70 -10.14
C GLY A 149 1.97 -20.10 -8.72
N PHE A 150 2.58 -18.93 -8.51
CA PHE A 150 2.56 -18.25 -7.20
C PHE A 150 1.13 -18.15 -6.62
N TYR A 151 0.19 -17.56 -7.37
CA TYR A 151 -1.20 -17.42 -6.94
C TYR A 151 -1.97 -18.74 -6.94
N ALA A 152 -1.61 -19.69 -7.81
CA ALA A 152 -2.23 -21.02 -7.81
C ALA A 152 -1.85 -21.81 -6.55
N LYS A 153 -0.60 -21.71 -6.10
CA LYS A 153 -0.12 -22.29 -4.85
C LYS A 153 -0.76 -21.62 -3.64
N TRP A 154 -0.87 -20.29 -3.65
CA TRP A 154 -1.61 -19.58 -2.61
C TRP A 154 -3.07 -20.04 -2.53
N ALA A 155 -3.76 -20.11 -3.68
CA ALA A 155 -5.16 -20.53 -3.74
C ALA A 155 -5.37 -21.98 -3.26
N SER A 156 -4.42 -22.89 -3.51
CA SER A 156 -4.54 -24.30 -3.10
C SER A 156 -4.42 -24.53 -1.60
N GLN A 157 -3.96 -23.52 -0.85
CA GLN A 157 -3.86 -23.55 0.61
C GLN A 157 -5.13 -23.04 1.30
N GLN A 158 -6.12 -22.59 0.52
CA GLN A 158 -7.33 -21.96 1.03
C GLN A 158 -8.57 -22.79 0.70
N THR A 159 -9.65 -22.57 1.47
CA THR A 159 -11.00 -23.03 1.12
C THR A 159 -11.92 -21.81 1.05
N PHE A 160 -12.47 -21.55 -0.12
CA PHE A 160 -13.32 -20.39 -0.37
C PHE A 160 -14.79 -20.78 -0.28
N HIS A 161 -15.58 -20.02 0.45
CA HIS A 161 -17.03 -20.19 0.56
C HIS A 161 -17.77 -19.00 -0.05
N VAL A 162 -19.03 -19.23 -0.41
CA VAL A 162 -19.94 -18.13 -0.74
C VAL A 162 -20.01 -17.16 0.45
N ASN A 163 -19.97 -15.87 0.13
CA ASN A 163 -19.87 -14.68 0.98
C ASN A 163 -18.47 -14.39 1.56
N ASP A 164 -17.45 -15.22 1.32
CA ASP A 164 -16.07 -14.86 1.66
C ASP A 164 -15.62 -13.61 0.87
N VAL A 165 -14.63 -12.89 1.40
CA VAL A 165 -14.03 -11.70 0.78
C VAL A 165 -12.64 -12.04 0.27
N LEU A 166 -12.33 -11.68 -0.97
CA LEU A 166 -10.96 -11.57 -1.46
C LEU A 166 -10.47 -10.14 -1.26
N LEU A 167 -9.38 -9.98 -0.52
CA LEU A 167 -8.68 -8.71 -0.36
C LEU A 167 -7.43 -8.70 -1.25
N PHE A 168 -7.46 -7.85 -2.27
CA PHE A 168 -6.33 -7.62 -3.16
C PHE A 168 -5.60 -6.35 -2.72
N ASN A 169 -4.43 -6.51 -2.11
CA ASN A 169 -3.56 -5.40 -1.75
C ASN A 169 -2.69 -5.01 -2.94
N PHE A 170 -2.89 -3.80 -3.45
CA PHE A 170 -2.05 -3.17 -4.47
C PHE A 170 -2.17 -1.66 -4.38
N ALA A 171 -1.18 -0.93 -4.91
CA ALA A 171 -1.29 0.52 -5.01
C ALA A 171 -2.14 0.93 -6.22
N THR A 172 -3.07 1.85 -6.00
CA THR A 172 -3.90 2.43 -7.07
C THR A 172 -3.01 2.97 -8.20
N GLY A 173 -3.31 2.55 -9.43
CA GLY A 173 -2.55 2.91 -10.63
C GLY A 173 -1.43 1.93 -11.01
N LEU A 174 -0.97 1.06 -10.09
CA LEU A 174 0.01 0.02 -10.41
C LEU A 174 -0.64 -1.27 -10.91
N HIS A 175 -1.75 -1.66 -10.28
CA HIS A 175 -2.48 -2.87 -10.63
C HIS A 175 -4.00 -2.60 -10.69
N THR A 176 -4.72 -3.58 -11.21
CA THR A 176 -6.18 -3.66 -11.22
C THR A 176 -6.58 -5.08 -10.86
N VAL A 177 -7.85 -5.27 -10.51
CA VAL A 177 -8.45 -6.59 -10.36
C VAL A 177 -9.69 -6.64 -11.23
N ALA A 178 -9.68 -7.50 -12.23
CA ALA A 178 -10.83 -7.78 -13.07
C ALA A 178 -11.29 -9.21 -12.87
N GLU A 179 -12.56 -9.41 -12.51
CA GLU A 179 -13.19 -10.73 -12.61
C GLU A 179 -13.58 -10.97 -14.07
N VAL A 180 -13.23 -12.14 -14.61
CA VAL A 180 -13.36 -12.45 -16.03
C VAL A 180 -13.87 -13.88 -16.25
N THR A 181 -14.26 -14.19 -17.48
CA THR A 181 -14.58 -15.57 -17.87
C THR A 181 -13.31 -16.43 -17.88
N LYS A 182 -13.47 -17.77 -17.84
CA LYS A 182 -12.33 -18.70 -17.97
C LYS A 182 -11.54 -18.50 -19.27
N GLU A 183 -12.23 -18.21 -20.37
CA GLU A 183 -11.60 -17.95 -21.67
C GLU A 183 -10.75 -16.67 -21.62
N ALA A 184 -11.33 -15.58 -21.11
CA ALA A 184 -10.64 -14.32 -20.94
C ALA A 184 -9.45 -14.44 -19.98
N TYR A 185 -9.59 -15.20 -18.89
CA TYR A 185 -8.48 -15.53 -17.99
C TYR A 185 -7.33 -16.24 -18.72
N ASN A 186 -7.64 -17.26 -19.52
CA ASN A 186 -6.61 -18.01 -20.26
C ASN A 186 -5.87 -17.13 -21.27
N ASN A 187 -6.59 -16.22 -21.92
CA ASN A 187 -6.05 -15.33 -22.95
C ASN A 187 -5.53 -13.98 -22.40
N CYS A 188 -5.63 -13.77 -21.08
CA CYS A 188 -5.35 -12.47 -20.45
C CYS A 188 -6.11 -11.31 -21.09
N ASP A 189 -7.37 -11.55 -21.48
CA ASP A 189 -8.26 -10.57 -22.07
C ASP A 189 -9.00 -9.79 -20.98
N GLY A 190 -8.68 -8.51 -20.84
CA GLY A 190 -9.31 -7.58 -19.90
C GLY A 190 -10.35 -6.65 -20.51
N GLN A 191 -10.78 -6.85 -21.77
CA GLN A 191 -11.64 -5.90 -22.49
C GLN A 191 -13.08 -5.88 -21.96
N ASN A 192 -13.62 -7.05 -21.58
CA ASN A 192 -15.02 -7.19 -21.15
C ASN A 192 -15.09 -7.93 -19.80
N PRO A 193 -14.65 -7.29 -18.70
CA PRO A 193 -14.66 -7.91 -17.39
C PRO A 193 -16.08 -7.99 -16.82
N ILE A 194 -16.33 -9.02 -16.01
CA ILE A 194 -17.55 -9.18 -15.21
C ILE A 194 -17.59 -8.10 -14.12
N LEU A 195 -16.44 -7.85 -13.49
CA LEU A 195 -16.22 -6.80 -12.50
C LEU A 195 -14.84 -6.19 -12.72
N LEU A 196 -14.69 -4.89 -12.48
CA LEU A 196 -13.39 -4.20 -12.52
C LEU A 196 -13.20 -3.29 -11.31
N ALA A 197 -12.13 -3.56 -10.56
CA ALA A 197 -11.62 -2.68 -9.51
C ALA A 197 -10.28 -2.06 -9.94
N THR A 198 -10.26 -0.73 -10.06
CA THR A 198 -9.06 0.04 -10.46
C THR A 198 -8.37 0.74 -9.29
N THR A 199 -8.97 0.70 -8.11
CA THR A 199 -8.42 1.28 -6.88
C THR A 199 -8.08 0.17 -5.90
N GLY A 200 -6.91 0.31 -5.28
CA GLY A 200 -6.41 -0.60 -4.28
C GLY A 200 -6.40 0.04 -2.89
N PRO A 201 -6.49 -0.75 -1.81
CA PRO A 201 -6.76 -2.20 -1.84
C PRO A 201 -8.22 -2.49 -2.24
N ALA A 202 -8.44 -3.55 -3.02
CA ALA A 202 -9.78 -3.93 -3.48
C ALA A 202 -10.35 -5.08 -2.64
N LYS A 203 -11.59 -4.92 -2.15
CA LYS A 203 -12.35 -5.96 -1.45
C LYS A 203 -13.46 -6.48 -2.37
N LEU A 204 -13.42 -7.76 -2.72
CA LEU A 204 -14.45 -8.40 -3.54
C LEU A 204 -15.13 -9.51 -2.74
N THR A 205 -16.46 -9.44 -2.60
CA THR A 205 -17.25 -10.50 -1.97
C THR A 205 -17.63 -11.55 -3.01
N ILE A 206 -17.38 -12.82 -2.72
CA ILE A 206 -17.67 -13.95 -3.60
C ILE A 206 -19.14 -14.34 -3.41
N ASN A 207 -20.01 -14.00 -4.35
CA ASN A 207 -21.46 -14.17 -4.15
C ASN A 207 -22.02 -15.49 -4.72
N THR A 208 -21.22 -16.28 -5.42
CA THR A 208 -21.68 -17.51 -6.09
C THR A 208 -20.70 -18.66 -5.86
N PRO A 209 -21.17 -19.91 -5.83
CA PRO A 209 -20.29 -21.07 -5.87
C PRO A 209 -19.73 -21.27 -7.29
N GLY A 210 -18.66 -22.04 -7.41
CA GLY A 210 -18.04 -22.40 -8.69
C GLY A 210 -16.67 -21.77 -8.90
N ASP A 211 -16.21 -21.79 -10.15
CA ASP A 211 -14.89 -21.27 -10.51
C ASP A 211 -14.97 -19.76 -10.76
N HIS A 212 -14.06 -19.01 -10.13
CA HIS A 212 -13.91 -17.57 -10.32
C HIS A 212 -12.49 -17.26 -10.81
N PHE A 213 -12.37 -16.30 -11.73
CA PHE A 213 -11.11 -15.97 -12.39
C PHE A 213 -10.85 -14.47 -12.31
N TYR A 214 -9.66 -14.11 -11.86
CA TYR A 214 -9.24 -12.72 -11.66
C TYR A 214 -7.93 -12.45 -12.40
N ILE A 215 -7.82 -11.29 -13.04
CA ILE A 215 -6.61 -10.84 -13.74
C ILE A 215 -6.28 -9.37 -13.42
N CYS A 216 -5.03 -8.97 -13.58
CA CYS A 216 -4.69 -7.57 -13.75
C CYS A 216 -4.75 -7.18 -15.23
N THR A 217 -5.44 -6.09 -15.53
CA THR A 217 -5.66 -5.57 -16.88
C THR A 217 -4.62 -4.55 -17.35
N ILE A 218 -3.62 -4.23 -16.50
CA ILE A 218 -2.57 -3.28 -16.84
C ILE A 218 -1.45 -3.97 -17.62
N GLY A 219 -1.26 -3.53 -18.87
CA GLY A 219 -0.12 -3.90 -19.70
C GLY A 219 0.09 -5.43 -19.77
N PRO A 220 1.33 -5.92 -19.61
CA PRO A 220 1.63 -7.35 -19.68
C PRO A 220 1.43 -8.09 -18.35
N HIS A 221 0.90 -7.47 -17.29
CA HIS A 221 0.92 -8.05 -15.93
C HIS A 221 0.25 -9.43 -15.85
N CYS A 222 -0.92 -9.62 -16.48
CA CYS A 222 -1.56 -10.94 -16.51
C CYS A 222 -0.70 -12.00 -17.22
N ASN A 223 -0.05 -11.62 -18.33
CA ASN A 223 0.86 -12.51 -19.07
C ASN A 223 2.12 -12.84 -18.27
N PHE A 224 2.52 -11.95 -17.36
CA PHE A 224 3.53 -12.20 -16.33
C PHE A 224 2.92 -12.71 -15.02
N PHE A 225 1.88 -13.54 -15.14
CA PHE A 225 1.34 -14.36 -14.05
C PHE A 225 0.58 -13.60 -12.95
N LEU A 226 0.26 -12.32 -13.12
CA LEU A 226 -0.65 -11.59 -12.22
C LEU A 226 -2.12 -11.94 -12.50
N LYS A 227 -2.46 -13.18 -12.16
CA LYS A 227 -3.76 -13.81 -12.39
C LYS A 227 -4.04 -14.87 -11.32
N LEU A 228 -5.30 -15.00 -10.91
CA LEU A 228 -5.77 -15.90 -9.87
C LEU A 228 -6.99 -16.68 -10.37
N ALA A 229 -7.00 -18.00 -10.18
CA ALA A 229 -8.18 -18.83 -10.33
C ALA A 229 -8.49 -19.48 -8.98
N ILE A 230 -9.74 -19.42 -8.54
CA ILE A 230 -10.20 -20.08 -7.31
C ILE A 230 -11.44 -20.91 -7.59
N LYS A 231 -11.71 -21.87 -6.71
CA LYS A 231 -12.94 -22.65 -6.70
C LYS A 231 -13.65 -22.45 -5.37
N VAL A 232 -14.91 -22.04 -5.45
CA VAL A 232 -15.75 -21.66 -4.32
C VAL A 232 -16.76 -22.76 -4.06
N VAL A 233 -16.86 -23.21 -2.81
CA VAL A 233 -17.85 -24.19 -2.38
C VAL A 233 -19.07 -23.49 -1.75
N GLY A 234 -20.25 -24.11 -1.89
CA GLY A 234 -21.50 -23.67 -1.28
C GLY A 234 -21.48 -23.80 0.25
#